data_AF-A0A814VT11-F1
#
_entry.id   AF-A0A814VT11-F1
#
_cell.length_a   1.000
_cell.length_b   1.000
_cell.length_c   1.000
_cell.angle_alpha   90.00
_cell.angle_beta   90.00
_cell.angle_gamma   90.00
#
_symmetry.space_group_name_H-M   'P 1'
#
loop_
_entity.id
_entity.type
_entity.pdbx_description
1 polymer ?
#
loop_
_entity_poly.entity_id
_entity_poly.type
_entity_poly.pdbx_seq_one_letter_code
_entity_poly.pdbx_strand_id
1 'polypeptide(L)'
;MKPYDTTASHFIKQRQGFSQLQNTMDDDFMGNREFHQPDLPPFPLNDSKTISITKLSPQTSIQTWPPGFQTGNDVITHTYHEEVYILDGSITDLSLGQTFGKGHHAWRNPQMEHGPYQANDELGCQMIVIIRHEKK
;
A
#
# COMPACT_ATOMS: atom_id res chain seq x y z
N MET A 1 -69.77 -3.82 -2.17
CA MET A 1 -69.84 -4.40 -3.53
C MET A 1 -68.50 -4.13 -4.21
N LYS A 2 -67.68 -5.16 -4.43
CA LYS A 2 -66.61 -5.23 -5.46
C LYS A 2 -67.07 -6.38 -6.39
N PRO A 3 -66.78 -6.43 -7.72
CA PRO A 3 -65.41 -6.57 -8.26
C PRO A 3 -65.18 -5.99 -9.72
N TYR A 4 -63.93 -5.70 -10.15
CA TYR A 4 -63.08 -6.38 -11.20
C TYR A 4 -63.68 -6.38 -12.64
N ASP A 5 -62.96 -6.30 -13.78
CA ASP A 5 -61.55 -6.32 -14.22
C ASP A 5 -61.54 -6.25 -15.77
N THR A 6 -60.36 -6.39 -16.39
CA THR A 6 -59.98 -6.75 -17.78
C THR A 6 -59.55 -5.55 -18.63
N THR A 7 -58.37 -5.46 -19.25
CA THR A 7 -57.35 -6.39 -19.78
C THR A 7 -56.15 -5.51 -20.25
N ALA A 8 -54.91 -5.90 -20.52
CA ALA A 8 -54.14 -7.14 -20.47
C ALA A 8 -52.64 -6.75 -20.44
N SER A 9 -51.86 -7.52 -19.69
CA SER A 9 -50.39 -7.56 -19.76
C SER A 9 -49.93 -8.22 -21.06
N HIS A 10 -48.82 -7.75 -21.66
CA HIS A 10 -47.67 -8.62 -21.98
C HIS A 10 -46.44 -7.88 -22.56
N PHE A 11 -45.26 -8.37 -22.13
CA PHE A 11 -43.91 -8.26 -22.69
C PHE A 11 -42.88 -7.22 -22.16
N ILE A 12 -42.16 -7.66 -21.09
CA ILE A 12 -40.69 -7.87 -20.97
C ILE A 12 -39.69 -6.71 -20.66
N LYS A 13 -39.17 -6.82 -19.41
CA LYS A 13 -37.78 -6.74 -18.88
C LYS A 13 -37.02 -5.41 -18.60
N GLN A 14 -36.60 -5.36 -17.32
CA GLN A 14 -35.27 -5.02 -16.75
C GLN A 14 -34.90 -3.54 -16.54
N ARG A 15 -34.92 -3.08 -15.27
CA ARG A 15 -33.79 -2.86 -14.33
C ARG A 15 -32.94 -1.61 -14.67
N GLN A 16 -33.12 -0.47 -14.00
CA GLN A 16 -32.71 -0.08 -12.62
C GLN A 16 -31.38 0.70 -12.60
N GLY A 17 -31.44 1.96 -12.13
CA GLY A 17 -30.45 2.58 -11.23
C GLY A 17 -29.37 3.49 -11.81
N PHE A 18 -28.97 4.48 -10.99
CA PHE A 18 -27.85 5.44 -11.06
C PHE A 18 -28.13 6.85 -11.60
N SER A 19 -28.23 7.82 -10.67
CA SER A 19 -27.44 9.07 -10.71
C SER A 19 -27.92 10.02 -9.60
N GLN A 20 -27.29 9.95 -8.43
CA GLN A 20 -27.06 11.12 -7.59
C GLN A 20 -25.78 10.87 -6.81
N LEU A 21 -24.89 11.87 -6.84
CA LEU A 21 -23.79 12.22 -5.93
C LEU A 21 -22.66 12.81 -6.77
N GLN A 22 -22.82 14.09 -7.12
CA GLN A 22 -21.75 14.95 -7.56
C GLN A 22 -21.66 16.05 -6.51
N ASN A 23 -20.55 16.02 -5.76
CA ASN A 23 -20.08 16.84 -4.63
C ASN A 23 -19.40 15.80 -3.70
N THR A 24 -18.10 15.53 -3.77
CA THR A 24 -16.99 16.42 -3.42
C THR A 24 -15.72 15.96 -4.15
N MET A 25 -15.29 16.72 -5.15
CA MET A 25 -13.89 16.76 -5.54
C MET A 25 -13.32 18.01 -4.89
N ASP A 26 -12.05 17.95 -4.46
CA ASP A 26 -11.26 19.04 -3.86
C ASP A 26 -11.12 18.98 -2.33
N ASP A 27 -10.36 17.99 -1.84
CA ASP A 27 -9.46 18.15 -0.68
C ASP A 27 -8.44 16.98 -0.47
N ASP A 28 -8.60 15.83 -1.16
CA ASP A 28 -7.71 14.66 -0.96
C ASP A 28 -6.43 14.64 -1.84
N PHE A 29 -6.23 15.60 -2.75
CA PHE A 29 -5.13 15.56 -3.73
C PHE A 29 -3.73 15.88 -3.14
N MET A 30 -3.64 16.34 -1.88
CA MET A 30 -2.37 16.67 -1.22
C MET A 30 -2.10 15.83 0.05
N GLY A 31 -2.87 14.76 0.27
CA GLY A 31 -2.95 14.07 1.56
C GLY A 31 -1.93 12.99 1.90
N ASN A 32 -1.27 12.31 0.95
CA ASN A 32 -0.43 11.15 1.26
C ASN A 32 0.88 11.16 0.45
N ARG A 33 1.93 11.80 0.98
CA ARG A 33 3.18 12.05 0.25
C ARG A 33 4.11 10.86 0.10
N GLU A 34 3.82 9.73 0.73
CA GLU A 34 4.79 8.63 0.77
C GLU A 34 4.35 7.45 -0.09
N PHE A 35 3.19 6.83 0.15
CA PHE A 35 2.85 5.57 -0.50
C PHE A 35 1.70 5.61 -1.53
N HIS A 36 1.92 5.08 -2.74
CA HIS A 36 0.90 4.87 -3.80
C HIS A 36 0.61 3.37 -3.95
N GLN A 37 -0.64 2.92 -4.16
CA GLN A 37 -0.97 1.49 -4.37
C GLN A 37 -1.06 1.11 -5.86
N PRO A 38 -0.11 0.33 -6.41
CA PRO A 38 -0.39 -0.56 -7.55
C PRO A 38 -0.78 -2.00 -7.15
N ASP A 39 -1.68 -2.60 -7.94
CA ASP A 39 -2.06 -4.01 -7.83
C ASP A 39 -0.86 -4.94 -8.19
N LEU A 40 -0.31 -5.67 -7.21
CA LEU A 40 0.79 -6.64 -7.40
C LEU A 40 0.38 -8.09 -7.01
N PRO A 41 0.88 -9.13 -7.71
CA PRO A 41 0.61 -10.53 -7.38
C PRO A 41 1.31 -10.97 -6.07
N PRO A 42 0.81 -12.00 -5.36
CA PRO A 42 1.39 -12.45 -4.09
C PRO A 42 2.72 -13.17 -4.30
N PHE A 43 3.71 -12.83 -3.48
CA PHE A 43 4.96 -13.58 -3.33
C PHE A 43 4.83 -14.54 -2.13
N PRO A 44 5.60 -15.64 -2.08
CA PRO A 44 5.53 -16.57 -0.95
C PRO A 44 6.05 -15.94 0.36
N LEU A 45 5.34 -16.21 1.45
CA LEU A 45 5.69 -15.83 2.82
C LEU A 45 6.98 -16.53 3.26
N ASN A 46 7.89 -15.81 3.92
CA ASN A 46 9.12 -16.38 4.47
C ASN A 46 9.06 -16.41 6.01
N ASP A 47 9.02 -17.61 6.62
CA ASP A 47 9.01 -17.85 8.08
C ASP A 47 10.36 -17.57 8.80
N SER A 48 11.25 -16.79 8.18
CA SER A 48 12.54 -16.45 8.79
C SER A 48 12.31 -15.54 10.00
N LYS A 49 12.96 -15.81 11.15
CA LYS A 49 13.03 -14.90 12.32
C LYS A 49 14.10 -13.81 12.18
N THR A 50 14.81 -13.79 11.05
CA THR A 50 15.95 -12.89 10.81
C THR A 50 15.68 -12.06 9.58
N ILE A 51 16.15 -10.80 9.60
CA ILE A 51 16.17 -9.97 8.39
C ILE A 51 17.03 -10.65 7.33
N SER A 52 16.52 -10.77 6.11
CA SER A 52 17.33 -11.18 4.96
C SER A 52 17.36 -10.07 3.92
N ILE A 53 18.53 -9.90 3.28
CA ILE A 53 18.73 -8.93 2.20
C ILE A 53 19.30 -9.69 1.00
N THR A 54 18.49 -9.85 -0.03
CA THR A 54 18.91 -10.42 -1.31
C THR A 54 19.27 -9.29 -2.25
N LYS A 55 20.57 -9.09 -2.53
CA LYS A 55 21.03 -8.09 -3.49
C LYS A 55 20.78 -8.58 -4.92
N LEU A 56 20.05 -7.78 -5.71
CA LEU A 56 19.83 -8.00 -7.14
C LEU A 56 20.83 -7.19 -7.98
N SER A 57 21.24 -6.04 -7.47
CA SER A 57 22.29 -5.18 -7.99
C SER A 57 22.93 -4.39 -6.84
N PRO A 58 23.98 -3.58 -7.06
CA PRO A 58 24.49 -2.70 -6.02
C PRO A 58 23.43 -1.72 -5.48
N GLN A 59 22.46 -1.32 -6.32
CA GLN A 59 21.41 -0.37 -6.00
C GLN A 59 20.07 -1.01 -5.63
N THR A 60 19.87 -2.29 -5.93
CA THR A 60 18.56 -2.95 -5.77
C THR A 60 18.67 -4.18 -4.89
N SER A 61 17.80 -4.29 -3.90
CA SER A 61 17.69 -5.46 -3.03
C SER A 61 16.25 -5.80 -2.72
N ILE A 62 15.98 -7.07 -2.46
CA ILE A 62 14.79 -7.49 -1.74
C ILE A 62 15.17 -7.57 -0.26
N GLN A 63 14.42 -6.89 0.60
CA GLN A 63 14.53 -7.01 2.05
C GLN A 63 13.32 -7.82 2.55
N THR A 64 13.58 -8.80 3.40
CA THR A 64 12.55 -9.55 4.14
C THR A 64 12.73 -9.28 5.62
N TRP A 65 11.73 -8.70 6.25
CA TRP A 65 11.67 -8.45 7.68
C TRP A 65 10.78 -9.52 8.33
N PRO A 66 11.25 -10.15 9.41
CA PRO A 66 10.48 -11.19 10.09
C PRO A 66 9.23 -10.60 10.76
N PRO A 67 8.22 -11.44 11.09
CA PRO A 67 7.06 -10.99 11.84
C PRO A 67 7.42 -10.26 13.15
N GLY A 68 6.80 -9.10 13.37
CA GLY A 68 7.02 -8.25 14.55
C GLY A 68 8.38 -7.54 14.60
N PHE A 69 9.17 -7.58 13.53
CA PHE A 69 10.42 -6.81 13.47
C PHE A 69 10.18 -5.32 13.67
N GLN A 70 11.05 -4.66 14.41
CA GLN A 70 11.04 -3.21 14.57
C GLN A 70 12.40 -2.63 14.19
N THR A 71 12.39 -1.48 13.52
CA THR A 71 13.59 -0.65 13.45
C THR A 71 13.90 -0.06 14.83
N GLY A 72 15.05 0.59 15.00
CA GLY A 72 15.31 1.40 16.19
C GLY A 72 14.24 2.48 16.39
N ASN A 73 14.23 3.12 17.56
CA ASN A 73 13.22 4.13 17.92
C ASN A 73 13.40 5.49 17.24
N ASP A 74 14.50 5.67 16.50
CA ASP A 74 14.86 6.94 15.89
C ASP A 74 14.23 7.10 14.50
N VAL A 75 13.89 8.34 14.14
CA VAL A 75 13.48 8.72 12.78
C VAL A 75 14.63 8.45 11.81
N ILE A 76 14.30 7.86 10.67
CA ILE A 76 15.27 7.45 9.66
C ILE A 76 15.41 8.55 8.60
N THR A 77 16.64 8.87 8.21
CA THR A 77 16.94 9.75 7.07
C THR A 77 18.18 9.25 6.31
N HIS A 78 18.21 9.48 5.00
CA HIS A 78 19.30 9.05 4.12
C HIS A 78 19.72 10.17 3.15
N THR A 79 20.94 10.10 2.62
CA THR A 79 21.49 11.10 1.68
C THR A 79 21.27 10.75 0.21
N TYR A 80 20.47 9.72 -0.07
CA TYR A 80 20.16 9.21 -1.39
C TYR A 80 18.63 9.12 -1.58
N HIS A 81 18.19 9.02 -2.83
CA HIS A 81 16.80 8.70 -3.12
C HIS A 81 16.55 7.23 -2.85
N GLU A 82 15.47 6.92 -2.15
CA GLU A 82 15.04 5.56 -1.90
C GLU A 82 13.65 5.34 -2.51
N GLU A 83 13.50 4.23 -3.21
CA GLU A 83 12.23 3.76 -3.73
C GLU A 83 11.94 2.38 -3.15
N VAL A 84 10.75 2.21 -2.57
CA VAL A 84 10.34 0.99 -1.87
C VAL A 84 9.02 0.51 -2.45
N TYR A 85 8.90 -0.78 -2.76
CA TYR A 85 7.60 -1.41 -3.02
C TYR A 85 7.38 -2.57 -2.06
N ILE A 86 6.21 -2.60 -1.42
CA ILE A 86 5.82 -3.70 -0.55
C ILE A 86 5.28 -4.83 -1.41
N LEU A 87 6.03 -5.93 -1.43
CA LEU A 87 5.73 -7.13 -2.20
C LEU A 87 4.76 -8.03 -1.44
N ASP A 88 4.92 -8.13 -0.12
CA ASP A 88 4.05 -8.90 0.76
C ASP A 88 4.13 -8.44 2.22
N GLY A 89 3.13 -8.80 3.02
CA GLY A 89 2.99 -8.35 4.41
C GLY A 89 2.73 -6.83 4.53
N SER A 90 3.20 -6.23 5.63
CA SER A 90 3.03 -4.79 5.88
C SER A 90 4.06 -4.21 6.85
N ILE A 91 4.29 -2.89 6.77
CA ILE A 91 5.01 -2.10 7.78
C ILE A 91 4.11 -0.96 8.29
N THR A 92 4.20 -0.66 9.58
CA THR A 92 3.58 0.50 10.21
C THR A 92 4.64 1.54 10.46
N ASP A 93 4.47 2.73 9.90
CA ASP A 93 5.23 3.90 10.30
C ASP A 93 4.68 4.40 11.64
N LEU A 94 5.49 4.31 12.68
CA LEU A 94 5.11 4.66 14.04
C LEU A 94 5.06 6.19 14.26
N SER A 95 5.76 6.97 13.44
CA SER A 95 5.68 8.44 13.49
C SER A 95 4.36 8.95 12.90
N LEU A 96 3.84 8.25 11.89
CA LEU A 96 2.58 8.58 11.22
C LEU A 96 1.38 7.84 11.82
N GLY A 97 1.60 6.75 12.55
CA GLY A 97 0.54 5.84 13.00
C GLY A 97 -0.18 5.15 11.84
N GLN A 98 0.52 4.95 10.72
CA GLN A 98 -0.08 4.46 9.48
C GLN A 98 0.59 3.16 9.01
N THR A 99 -0.23 2.21 8.56
CA THR A 99 0.22 0.93 8.03
C THR A 99 0.18 0.92 6.50
N PHE A 100 1.27 0.48 5.90
CA PHE A 100 1.43 0.26 4.46
C PHE A 100 1.64 -1.21 4.20
N GLY A 101 0.80 -1.79 3.34
CA GLY A 101 0.82 -3.22 3.00
C GLY A 101 1.19 -3.47 1.54
N LYS A 102 1.08 -4.73 1.13
CA LYS A 102 1.26 -5.17 -0.26
C LYS A 102 0.66 -4.21 -1.29
N GLY A 103 1.43 -3.93 -2.34
CA GLY A 103 1.06 -3.01 -3.41
C GLY A 103 1.40 -1.56 -3.10
N HIS A 104 1.62 -1.15 -1.85
CA HIS A 104 2.07 0.22 -1.56
C HIS A 104 3.51 0.45 -2.04
N HIS A 105 3.76 1.65 -2.57
CA HIS A 105 5.04 2.10 -3.12
C HIS A 105 5.43 3.45 -2.54
N ALA A 106 6.64 3.60 -1.99
CA ALA A 106 7.19 4.88 -1.57
C ALA A 106 8.34 5.40 -2.42
N TRP A 107 8.34 6.72 -2.62
CA TRP A 107 9.48 7.48 -3.11
C TRP A 107 9.94 8.46 -2.04
N ARG A 108 11.16 8.27 -1.53
CA ARG A 108 11.78 9.11 -0.51
C ARG A 108 12.91 9.91 -1.12
N ASN A 109 12.79 11.23 -1.01
CA ASN A 109 13.88 12.14 -1.37
C ASN A 109 14.98 12.10 -0.31
N PRO A 110 16.22 12.50 -0.67
CA PRO A 110 17.26 12.72 0.32
C PRO A 110 16.75 13.57 1.49
N GLN A 111 17.12 13.17 2.70
CA GLN A 111 16.75 13.80 3.97
C GLN A 111 15.26 13.74 4.35
N MET A 112 14.42 13.03 3.58
CA MET A 112 13.04 12.80 3.98
C MET A 112 13.01 11.94 5.26
N GLU A 113 12.39 12.47 6.31
CA GLU A 113 12.12 11.75 7.56
C GLU A 113 11.04 10.70 7.34
N HIS A 114 11.26 9.51 7.89
CA HIS A 114 10.34 8.38 7.76
C HIS A 114 10.62 7.34 8.86
N GLY A 115 9.64 6.49 9.16
CA GLY A 115 9.70 5.56 10.28
C GLY A 115 9.77 6.26 11.65
N PRO A 116 10.11 5.54 12.73
CA PRO A 116 10.52 4.14 12.77
C PRO A 116 9.40 3.18 12.38
N TYR A 117 9.75 1.96 12.00
CA TYR A 117 8.80 0.98 11.47
C TYR A 117 8.62 -0.23 12.37
N GLN A 118 7.41 -0.76 12.37
CA GLN A 118 7.09 -2.11 12.83
C GLN A 118 6.55 -2.95 11.67
N ALA A 119 7.15 -4.10 11.40
CA ALA A 119 6.62 -5.10 10.49
C ALA A 119 5.37 -5.78 11.08
N ASN A 120 4.49 -6.28 10.22
CA ASN A 120 3.32 -7.05 10.62
C ASN A 120 3.70 -8.18 11.60
N ASP A 121 2.92 -8.36 12.67
CA ASP A 121 3.25 -9.31 13.74
C ASP A 121 3.10 -10.80 13.34
N GLU A 122 2.37 -11.10 12.26
CA GLU A 122 2.16 -12.47 11.78
C GLU A 122 2.92 -12.77 10.48
N LEU A 123 2.89 -11.82 9.53
CA LEU A 123 3.41 -12.02 8.18
C LEU A 123 4.79 -11.39 7.94
N GLY A 124 5.22 -10.47 8.81
CA GLY A 124 6.39 -9.63 8.55
C GLY A 124 6.19 -8.69 7.37
N CYS A 125 7.27 -8.38 6.66
CA CYS A 125 7.19 -7.60 5.43
C CYS A 125 8.28 -8.01 4.44
N GLN A 126 7.89 -8.19 3.18
CA GLN A 126 8.84 -8.29 2.08
C GLN A 126 8.70 -7.07 1.19
N MET A 127 9.83 -6.45 0.86
CA MET A 127 9.87 -5.25 0.04
C MET A 127 11.06 -5.29 -0.92
N ILE A 128 10.90 -4.70 -2.10
CA ILE A 128 12.03 -4.31 -2.94
C ILE A 128 12.44 -2.89 -2.56
N VAL A 129 13.74 -2.69 -2.42
CA VAL A 129 14.35 -1.39 -2.09
C VAL A 129 15.36 -1.05 -3.17
N ILE A 130 15.18 0.12 -3.77
CA ILE A 130 16.04 0.67 -4.82
C ILE A 130 16.62 1.99 -4.29
N ILE A 131 17.95 2.08 -4.25
CA ILE A 131 18.64 3.30 -3.87
C ILE A 131 19.25 3.97 -5.10
N ARG A 132 19.11 5.30 -5.22
CA ARG A 132 19.72 6.09 -6.29
C ARG A 132 20.51 7.24 -5.68
N HIS A 133 21.80 7.27 -6.01
CA HIS A 133 22.66 8.41 -5.72
C HIS A 133 22.61 9.39 -6.90
N GLU A 134 22.54 10.68 -6.61
CA GLU A 134 22.75 11.70 -7.63
C GLU A 134 24.16 11.57 -8.21
N LYS A 135 24.28 11.73 -9.54
CA LYS A 135 25.60 11.80 -10.18
C LYS A 135 26.21 13.15 -9.82
N LYS A 136 27.38 13.12 -9.20
CA LYS A 136 28.23 14.30 -9.05
C LYS A 136 28.85 14.70 -10.39
#